data_AF-A0A094A3F6-F1
#
_entry.id   AF-A0A094A3F6-F1
#
_cell.length_a   1.000
_cell.length_b   1.000
_cell.length_c   1.000
_cell.angle_alpha   90.00
_cell.angle_beta   90.00
_cell.angle_gamma   90.00
#
_symmetry.space_group_name_H-M   'P 1'
#
loop_
_entity.id
_entity.type
_entity.pdbx_description
1 polymer ?
#
loop_
_entity_poly.entity_id
_entity_poly.type
_entity_poly.pdbx_seq_one_letter_code
_entity_poly.pdbx_strand_id
1 'polypeptide(L)'
;MPFTEKLAFAPKILSIVTQTILALIGAPFRNRSTTPSTIKRHVMYTAVRALVDGLTPHQNQYRAPHTDDIYAAYCKIHKLTPESEILQDGTRAHWIGPRNAKRIILYLHGGGYVIPAEPYSFGYVHALRESLRDSVPVEQIPSVLFLSYDLAPDAKFPRQLIQASELLTHIVTNLHIDLSSIILAGDSAGGNLSLALLSHLAHPHP
;
A
#
# COMPACT_ATOMS: atom_id res chain seq x y z
N MET A 1 -10.43 -9.99 12.43
CA MET A 1 -11.83 -9.52 12.29
C MET A 1 -12.80 -10.24 13.25
N PRO A 2 -13.50 -9.51 14.15
CA PRO A 2 -14.51 -10.03 15.06
C PRO A 2 -15.71 -10.72 14.37
N PHE A 3 -16.39 -11.63 15.08
CA PHE A 3 -17.56 -12.34 14.54
C PHE A 3 -18.74 -11.41 14.19
N THR A 4 -18.99 -10.40 15.03
CA THR A 4 -20.04 -9.39 14.79
C THR A 4 -19.79 -8.61 13.50
N GLU A 5 -18.54 -8.26 13.20
CA GLU A 5 -18.16 -7.58 11.96
C GLU A 5 -18.28 -8.48 10.73
N LYS A 6 -17.99 -9.78 10.87
CA LYS A 6 -18.27 -10.78 9.82
C LYS A 6 -19.75 -10.84 9.49
N LEU A 7 -20.61 -10.93 10.50
CA LEU A 7 -22.06 -11.01 10.32
C LEU A 7 -22.62 -9.74 9.65
N ALA A 8 -22.10 -8.57 10.04
CA ALA A 8 -22.52 -7.28 9.49
C ALA A 8 -21.97 -7.01 8.07
N PHE A 9 -21.02 -7.80 7.57
CA PHE A 9 -20.36 -7.53 6.29
C PHE A 9 -21.31 -7.63 5.10
N ALA A 10 -22.05 -8.74 4.97
CA ALA A 10 -22.95 -8.95 3.83
C ALA A 10 -24.08 -7.89 3.75
N PRO A 11 -24.79 -7.53 4.86
CA PRO A 11 -25.76 -6.43 4.84
C PRO A 11 -25.16 -5.08 4.43
N LYS A 12 -23.93 -4.77 4.85
CA LYS A 12 -23.25 -3.53 4.46
C LYS A 12 -22.90 -3.52 2.97
N ILE A 13 -22.38 -4.63 2.44
CA ILE A 13 -22.14 -4.76 0.99
C ILE A 13 -23.44 -4.58 0.19
N LEU A 14 -24.54 -5.20 0.64
CA LEU A 14 -25.84 -5.01 0.01
C LEU A 14 -26.26 -3.53 0.02
N SER A 15 -26.12 -2.83 1.15
CA SER A 15 -26.42 -1.40 1.25
C SER A 15 -25.59 -0.56 0.27
N ILE A 16 -24.29 -0.84 0.15
CA ILE A 16 -23.37 -0.15 -0.77
C ILE A 16 -23.79 -0.35 -2.23
N VAL A 17 -24.13 -1.59 -2.61
CA VAL A 17 -24.62 -1.92 -3.95
C VAL A 17 -25.95 -1.21 -4.22
N THR A 18 -26.89 -1.25 -3.28
CA THR A 18 -28.17 -0.56 -3.39
C THR A 18 -28.00 0.94 -3.59
N GLN A 19 -27.16 1.61 -2.79
CA GLN A 19 -26.87 3.05 -2.94
C GLN A 19 -26.28 3.38 -4.31
N THR A 20 -25.40 2.52 -4.83
CA THR A 20 -24.78 2.70 -6.15
C THR A 20 -25.79 2.54 -7.28
N ILE A 21 -26.68 1.54 -7.20
CA ILE A 21 -27.77 1.33 -8.16
C ILE A 21 -28.76 2.50 -8.13
N LEU A 22 -29.16 2.95 -6.93
CA LEU A 22 -30.06 4.10 -6.78
C LEU A 22 -29.42 5.38 -7.36
N ALA A 23 -28.12 5.58 -7.17
CA ALA A 23 -27.41 6.70 -7.78
C ALA A 23 -27.40 6.63 -9.31
N LEU A 24 -27.32 5.44 -9.90
CA LEU A 24 -27.39 5.24 -11.34
C LEU A 24 -28.81 5.52 -11.87
N ILE A 25 -29.84 4.95 -11.23
CA ILE A 25 -31.25 5.13 -11.61
C ILE A 25 -31.67 6.61 -11.46
N GLY A 26 -31.25 7.26 -10.38
CA GLY A 26 -31.56 8.67 -10.10
C GLY A 26 -30.69 9.66 -10.88
N ALA A 27 -29.61 9.21 -11.53
CA ALA A 27 -28.66 10.10 -12.21
C ALA A 27 -29.30 11.04 -13.25
N PRO A 28 -30.30 10.64 -14.07
CA PRO A 28 -30.95 11.55 -15.01
C PRO A 28 -31.63 12.75 -14.34
N PHE A 29 -32.07 12.59 -13.10
CA PHE A 29 -32.81 13.60 -12.32
C PHE A 29 -31.94 14.34 -11.29
N ARG A 30 -30.61 14.10 -11.28
CA ARG A 30 -29.71 14.69 -10.27
C ARG A 30 -29.58 16.21 -10.43
N ASN A 31 -29.41 16.90 -9.30
CA ASN A 31 -29.10 18.33 -9.31
C ASN A 31 -27.67 18.58 -9.80
N ARG A 32 -27.51 19.11 -11.01
CA ARG A 32 -26.20 19.34 -11.64
C ARG A 32 -25.39 20.48 -11.01
N SER A 33 -25.97 21.34 -10.18
CA SER A 33 -25.22 22.40 -9.48
C SER A 33 -24.46 21.89 -8.25
N THR A 34 -24.88 20.75 -7.69
CA THR A 34 -24.33 20.17 -6.46
C THR A 34 -23.74 18.77 -6.66
N THR A 35 -23.86 18.20 -7.86
CA THR A 35 -23.36 16.86 -8.19
C THR A 35 -22.40 16.88 -9.38
N PRO A 36 -21.54 15.86 -9.55
CA PRO A 36 -20.59 15.80 -10.65
C PRO A 36 -21.26 15.95 -12.02
N SER A 37 -20.55 16.64 -12.93
CA SER A 37 -21.03 16.94 -14.28
C SER A 37 -21.37 15.69 -15.10
N THR A 38 -20.65 14.59 -14.90
CA THR A 38 -20.90 13.32 -15.62
C THR A 38 -21.60 12.27 -14.75
N ILE A 39 -22.46 11.45 -15.37
CA ILE A 39 -23.15 10.33 -14.70
C ILE A 39 -22.12 9.37 -14.09
N LYS A 40 -21.09 9.03 -14.88
CA LYS A 40 -20.01 8.14 -14.46
C LYS A 40 -19.36 8.62 -13.16
N ARG A 41 -18.99 9.90 -13.05
CA ARG A 41 -18.38 10.45 -11.84
C ARG A 41 -19.35 10.47 -10.67
N HIS A 42 -20.62 10.81 -10.91
CA HIS A 42 -21.64 10.79 -9.86
C HIS A 42 -21.80 9.40 -9.24
N VAL A 43 -22.00 8.38 -10.07
CA VAL A 43 -22.17 6.99 -9.62
C VAL A 43 -20.90 6.48 -8.94
N MET A 44 -19.73 6.70 -9.56
CA MET A 44 -18.45 6.29 -9.01
C MET A 44 -18.18 6.92 -7.63
N TYR A 45 -18.39 8.23 -7.47
CA TYR A 45 -18.18 8.88 -6.18
C TYR A 45 -19.19 8.44 -5.12
N THR A 46 -20.43 8.11 -5.51
CA THR A 46 -21.38 7.52 -4.55
C THR A 46 -20.93 6.14 -4.10
N ALA A 47 -20.46 5.29 -5.01
CA ALA A 47 -19.90 3.99 -4.65
C ALA A 47 -18.70 4.12 -3.71
N VAL A 48 -17.75 5.02 -4.03
CA VAL A 48 -16.57 5.29 -3.19
C VAL A 48 -16.97 5.79 -1.80
N ARG A 49 -17.88 6.78 -1.71
CA ARG A 49 -18.38 7.27 -0.40
C ARG A 49 -19.05 6.16 0.39
N ALA A 50 -19.96 5.41 -0.22
CA ALA A 50 -20.66 4.33 0.46
C ALA A 50 -19.69 3.25 0.98
N LEU A 51 -18.63 2.94 0.23
CA LEU A 51 -17.57 2.03 0.66
C LEU A 51 -16.78 2.58 1.86
N VAL A 52 -16.33 3.84 1.76
CA VAL A 52 -15.52 4.50 2.80
C VAL A 52 -16.31 4.67 4.10
N ASP A 53 -17.58 5.09 4.01
CA ASP A 53 -18.44 5.33 5.17
C ASP A 53 -19.02 4.03 5.75
N GLY A 54 -19.22 3.01 4.90
CA GLY A 54 -19.97 1.81 5.25
C GLY A 54 -19.15 0.71 5.92
N LEU A 55 -17.86 0.59 5.61
CA LEU A 55 -17.02 -0.54 6.04
C LEU A 55 -16.07 -0.17 7.18
N THR A 56 -15.91 -1.09 8.13
CA THR A 56 -14.87 -0.98 9.17
C THR A 56 -13.48 -1.27 8.58
N PRO A 57 -12.38 -0.92 9.29
CA PRO A 57 -11.03 -1.32 8.91
C PRO A 57 -10.88 -2.83 8.66
N HIS A 58 -11.38 -3.68 9.57
CA HIS A 58 -11.32 -5.13 9.38
C HIS A 58 -12.12 -5.61 8.18
N GLN A 59 -13.29 -5.02 7.91
CA GLN A 59 -14.09 -5.36 6.72
C GLN A 59 -13.41 -4.94 5.42
N ASN A 60 -12.70 -3.81 5.43
CA ASN A 60 -11.87 -3.38 4.31
C ASN A 60 -10.68 -4.32 4.08
N GLN A 61 -10.05 -4.82 5.14
CA GLN A 61 -8.99 -5.83 5.01
C GLN A 61 -9.55 -7.17 4.56
N TYR A 62 -10.71 -7.57 5.07
CA TYR A 62 -11.32 -8.85 4.73
C TYR A 62 -11.68 -8.96 3.24
N ARG A 63 -12.03 -7.86 2.58
CA ARG A 63 -12.34 -7.85 1.14
C ARG A 63 -11.09 -7.79 0.25
N ALA A 64 -9.96 -7.35 0.80
CA ALA A 64 -8.74 -7.10 0.04
C ALA A 64 -7.75 -8.25 0.24
N PRO A 65 -7.05 -8.70 -0.81
CA PRO A 65 -5.94 -9.63 -0.63
C PRO A 65 -4.85 -9.00 0.24
N HIS A 66 -4.02 -9.82 0.89
CA HIS A 66 -2.89 -9.28 1.63
C HIS A 66 -1.87 -8.64 0.67
N THR A 67 -1.07 -7.68 1.14
CA THR A 67 0.02 -7.06 0.38
C THR A 67 0.92 -8.07 -0.30
N ASP A 68 1.16 -9.15 0.42
CA ASP A 68 1.89 -10.35 0.04
C ASP A 68 1.31 -11.06 -1.20
N ASP A 69 -0.01 -11.23 -1.24
CA ASP A 69 -0.73 -11.84 -2.36
C ASP A 69 -0.73 -10.91 -3.57
N ILE A 70 -0.82 -9.60 -3.32
CA ILE A 70 -0.80 -8.56 -4.36
C ILE A 70 0.59 -8.50 -5.00
N TYR A 71 1.66 -8.63 -4.21
CA TYR A 71 3.02 -8.80 -4.73
C TYR A 71 3.15 -10.05 -5.59
N ALA A 72 2.65 -11.20 -5.12
CA ALA A 72 2.70 -12.44 -5.91
C ALA A 72 1.94 -12.31 -7.24
N ALA A 73 0.77 -11.65 -7.23
CA ALA A 73 0.01 -11.34 -8.44
C ALA A 73 0.78 -10.40 -9.38
N TYR A 74 1.42 -9.36 -8.84
CA TYR A 74 2.32 -8.48 -9.59
C TYR A 74 3.44 -9.27 -10.27
N CYS A 75 4.18 -10.11 -9.53
CA CYS A 75 5.25 -10.94 -10.09
C CYS A 75 4.73 -11.86 -11.20
N LYS A 76 3.56 -12.48 -11.02
CA LYS A 76 2.94 -13.33 -12.04
C LYS A 76 2.61 -12.57 -13.33
N ILE A 77 2.02 -11.37 -13.21
CA ILE A 77 1.68 -10.51 -14.35
C ILE A 77 2.94 -10.10 -15.13
N HIS A 78 4.01 -9.76 -14.40
CA HIS A 78 5.27 -9.30 -15.00
C HIS A 78 6.27 -10.43 -15.29
N LYS A 79 5.89 -11.70 -15.08
CA LYS A 79 6.74 -12.90 -15.26
C LYS A 79 8.06 -12.82 -14.49
N LEU A 80 7.99 -12.28 -13.28
CA LEU A 80 9.12 -12.16 -12.36
C LEU A 80 9.08 -13.31 -11.35
N THR A 81 10.25 -13.79 -10.94
CA THR A 81 10.37 -14.67 -9.77
C THR A 81 10.16 -13.82 -8.51
N PRO A 82 9.21 -14.17 -7.62
CA PRO A 82 9.06 -13.47 -6.34
C PRO A 82 10.30 -13.62 -5.49
N GLU A 83 10.83 -12.51 -4.99
CA GLU A 83 12.01 -12.46 -4.12
C GLU A 83 11.70 -11.57 -2.91
N SER A 84 11.98 -12.07 -1.71
CA SER A 84 11.62 -11.37 -0.47
C SER A 84 12.70 -11.52 0.60
N GLU A 85 12.88 -10.48 1.39
CA GLU A 85 13.53 -10.58 2.70
C GLU A 85 12.46 -10.94 3.73
N ILE A 86 12.83 -11.82 4.68
CA ILE A 86 12.00 -12.18 5.82
C ILE A 86 12.82 -11.86 7.07
N LEU A 87 12.34 -10.93 7.88
CA LEU A 87 12.98 -10.53 9.13
C LEU A 87 12.72 -11.57 10.23
N GLN A 88 13.39 -11.43 11.36
CA GLN A 88 13.33 -12.40 12.46
C GLN A 88 11.92 -12.61 13.02
N ASP A 89 11.10 -11.56 13.00
CA ASP A 89 9.71 -11.56 13.49
C ASP A 89 8.70 -12.00 12.42
N GLY A 90 9.16 -12.40 11.23
CA GLY A 90 8.32 -12.78 10.09
C GLY A 90 7.89 -11.61 9.19
N THR A 91 8.25 -10.36 9.52
CA THR A 91 8.02 -9.21 8.64
C THR A 91 8.66 -9.44 7.29
N ARG A 92 7.94 -9.09 6.22
CA ARG A 92 8.43 -9.31 4.86
C ARG A 92 8.67 -8.02 4.12
N ALA A 93 9.67 -8.04 3.26
CA ALA A 93 9.91 -6.99 2.30
C ALA A 93 10.19 -7.58 0.92
N HIS A 94 9.58 -6.99 -0.11
CA HIS A 94 9.52 -7.56 -1.44
C HIS A 94 10.44 -6.83 -2.41
N TRP A 95 11.30 -7.57 -3.09
CA TRP A 95 12.18 -7.02 -4.10
C TRP A 95 11.43 -6.77 -5.41
N ILE A 96 11.66 -5.59 -5.98
CA ILE A 96 11.27 -5.24 -7.34
C ILE A 96 12.51 -4.72 -8.04
N GLY A 97 13.08 -5.57 -8.90
CA GLY A 97 14.40 -5.37 -9.50
C GLY A 97 15.48 -6.24 -8.87
N PRO A 98 16.71 -6.19 -9.40
CA PRO A 98 17.81 -7.04 -8.96
C PRO A 98 18.34 -6.66 -7.56
N ARG A 99 18.65 -7.65 -6.71
CA ARG A 99 19.12 -7.44 -5.33
C ARG A 99 20.47 -6.73 -5.22
N ASN A 100 21.30 -6.79 -6.26
CA ASN A 100 22.62 -6.18 -6.32
C ASN A 100 22.64 -4.76 -6.92
N ALA A 101 21.48 -4.08 -6.98
CA ALA A 101 21.42 -2.71 -7.47
C ALA A 101 22.23 -1.75 -6.58
N LYS A 102 22.90 -0.76 -7.20
CA LYS A 102 23.70 0.24 -6.47
C LYS A 102 22.86 1.18 -5.62
N ARG A 103 21.58 1.33 -5.95
CA ARG A 103 20.62 2.20 -5.26
C ARG A 103 19.39 1.39 -4.90
N ILE A 104 18.84 1.65 -3.72
CA ILE A 104 17.68 0.92 -3.22
C ILE A 104 16.64 1.91 -2.72
N ILE A 105 15.42 1.78 -3.20
CA ILE A 105 14.28 2.50 -2.66
C ILE A 105 13.66 1.62 -1.58
N LEU A 106 13.76 2.03 -0.32
CA LEU A 106 12.95 1.48 0.75
C LEU A 106 11.55 2.12 0.64
N TYR A 107 10.59 1.34 0.13
CA TYR A 107 9.24 1.83 -0.15
C TYR A 107 8.24 1.41 0.92
N LEU A 108 7.53 2.39 1.47
CA LEU A 108 6.50 2.22 2.48
C LEU A 108 5.16 2.62 1.85
N HIS A 109 4.23 1.67 1.73
CA HIS A 109 2.97 1.92 1.02
C HIS A 109 1.96 2.76 1.82
N GLY A 110 1.02 3.41 1.13
CA GLY A 110 -0.14 4.09 1.73
C GLY A 110 -1.25 3.14 2.18
N GLY A 111 -2.43 3.69 2.49
CA GLY A 111 -3.57 2.90 2.97
C GLY A 111 -4.02 3.24 4.39
N GLY A 112 -3.59 4.37 4.95
CA GLY A 112 -4.05 4.84 6.26
C GLY A 112 -3.66 3.92 7.42
N TYR A 113 -2.61 3.10 7.25
CA TYR A 113 -2.22 2.01 8.15
C TYR A 113 -3.26 0.89 8.30
N VAL A 114 -4.37 0.92 7.56
CA VAL A 114 -5.50 0.00 7.72
C VAL A 114 -5.85 -0.75 6.43
N ILE A 115 -5.39 -0.28 5.27
CA ILE A 115 -5.59 -0.92 3.97
C ILE A 115 -4.24 -1.51 3.53
N PRO A 116 -4.20 -2.76 3.04
CA PRO A 116 -2.98 -3.33 2.47
C PRO A 116 -2.53 -2.52 1.25
N ALA A 117 -1.26 -2.67 0.86
CA ALA A 117 -0.78 -2.16 -0.41
C ALA A 117 -1.70 -2.58 -1.55
N GLU A 118 -2.23 -1.62 -2.29
CA GLU A 118 -3.09 -1.90 -3.44
C GLU A 118 -2.24 -2.19 -4.70
N PRO A 119 -2.80 -2.83 -5.74
CA PRO A 119 -2.07 -3.14 -6.97
C PRO A 119 -1.39 -1.93 -7.62
N TYR A 120 -1.97 -0.73 -7.44
CA TYR A 120 -1.40 0.51 -7.95
C TYR A 120 -0.05 0.85 -7.31
N SER A 121 0.21 0.47 -6.05
CA SER A 121 1.47 0.77 -5.37
C SER A 121 2.63 0.04 -6.04
N PHE A 122 2.45 -1.25 -6.35
CA PHE A 122 3.42 -2.04 -7.13
C PHE A 122 3.55 -1.53 -8.57
N GLY A 123 2.43 -1.19 -9.22
CA GLY A 123 2.43 -0.62 -10.56
C GLY A 123 3.16 0.73 -10.63
N TYR A 124 3.00 1.57 -9.62
CA TYR A 124 3.68 2.87 -9.52
C TYR A 124 5.19 2.71 -9.40
N VAL A 125 5.67 1.92 -8.44
CA VAL A 125 7.11 1.72 -8.26
C VAL A 125 7.74 0.99 -9.45
N HIS A 126 7.00 0.08 -10.10
CA HIS A 126 7.44 -0.55 -11.34
C HIS A 126 7.59 0.48 -12.47
N ALA A 127 6.55 1.29 -12.71
CA ALA A 127 6.57 2.33 -13.74
C ALA A 127 7.66 3.38 -13.48
N LEU A 128 7.90 3.74 -12.21
CA LEU A 128 9.00 4.61 -11.81
C LEU A 128 10.34 4.02 -12.24
N ARG A 129 10.61 2.75 -11.95
CA ARG A 129 11.86 2.07 -12.37
C ARG A 129 11.98 2.01 -13.89
N GLU A 130 10.92 1.62 -14.59
CA GLU A 130 10.95 1.53 -16.06
C GLU A 130 11.20 2.90 -16.70
N SER A 131 10.65 3.99 -16.15
CA SER A 131 10.86 5.34 -16.66
C SER A 131 12.32 5.80 -16.61
N LEU A 132 13.15 5.19 -15.75
CA LEU A 132 14.56 5.52 -15.62
C LEU A 132 15.45 4.78 -16.63
N ARG A 133 14.95 3.72 -17.29
CA ARG A 133 15.77 2.83 -18.14
C ARG A 133 16.48 3.54 -19.28
N ASP A 134 15.85 4.55 -19.86
CA ASP A 134 16.40 5.31 -20.98
C ASP A 134 17.17 6.56 -20.53
N SER A 135 17.09 6.92 -19.24
CA SER A 135 17.65 8.16 -18.68
C SER A 135 18.92 7.95 -17.87
N VAL A 136 19.16 6.74 -17.35
CA VAL A 136 20.35 6.42 -16.54
C VAL A 136 20.96 5.07 -16.93
N PRO A 137 22.27 4.85 -16.70
CA PRO A 137 22.87 3.53 -16.87
C PRO A 137 22.13 2.47 -16.06
N VAL A 138 22.09 1.22 -16.57
CA VAL A 138 21.34 0.11 -15.95
C VAL A 138 21.72 -0.09 -14.48
N GLU A 139 23.00 0.11 -14.16
CA GLU A 139 23.56 -0.06 -12.81
C GLU A 139 23.10 1.05 -11.84
N GLN A 140 22.57 2.16 -12.35
CA GLN A 140 22.03 3.27 -11.57
C GLN A 140 20.51 3.20 -11.39
N ILE A 141 19.83 2.30 -12.09
CA ILE A 141 18.39 2.08 -11.90
C ILE A 141 18.21 1.46 -10.51
N PRO A 142 17.47 2.12 -9.60
CA PRO A 142 17.32 1.63 -8.25
C PRO A 142 16.49 0.35 -8.22
N SER A 143 16.77 -0.58 -7.34
CA SER A 143 15.80 -1.63 -6.96
C SER A 143 14.90 -1.12 -5.85
N VAL A 144 13.71 -1.69 -5.71
CA VAL A 144 12.79 -1.33 -4.64
C VAL A 144 12.74 -2.49 -3.66
N LEU A 145 12.86 -2.18 -2.38
CA LEU A 145 12.53 -3.08 -1.29
C LEU A 145 11.23 -2.57 -0.65
N PHE A 146 10.14 -3.25 -0.96
CA PHE A 146 8.79 -2.83 -0.62
C PHE A 146 8.36 -3.48 0.70
N LEU A 147 8.20 -2.70 1.77
CA LEU A 147 7.83 -3.23 3.08
C LEU A 147 6.36 -3.65 3.11
N SER A 148 6.09 -4.90 3.46
CA SER A 148 4.76 -5.43 3.77
C SER A 148 4.55 -5.31 5.28
N TYR A 149 4.18 -4.11 5.75
CA TYR A 149 4.01 -3.84 7.18
C TYR A 149 2.62 -4.26 7.68
N ASP A 150 2.53 -4.53 8.99
CA ASP A 150 1.30 -4.99 9.63
C ASP A 150 0.27 -3.85 9.70
N LEU A 151 -1.01 -4.19 9.65
CA LEU A 151 -2.08 -3.18 9.58
C LEU A 151 -2.82 -3.03 10.91
N ALA A 152 -3.15 -1.79 11.23
CA ALA A 152 -4.15 -1.47 12.25
C ALA A 152 -5.53 -1.98 11.78
N PRO A 153 -6.42 -2.37 12.70
CA PRO A 153 -6.32 -2.19 14.15
C PRO A 153 -5.66 -3.36 14.89
N ASP A 154 -5.34 -4.46 14.21
CA ASP A 154 -4.73 -5.65 14.82
C ASP A 154 -3.27 -5.37 15.23
N ALA A 155 -2.54 -4.61 14.41
CA ALA A 155 -1.23 -4.06 14.72
C ALA A 155 -1.29 -2.53 14.79
N LYS A 156 -1.15 -1.95 15.98
CA LYS A 156 -1.19 -0.50 16.18
C LYS A 156 0.22 0.09 16.27
N PHE A 157 0.32 1.41 16.15
CA PHE A 157 1.54 2.14 16.48
C PHE A 157 2.11 1.66 17.84
N PRO A 158 3.43 1.42 17.96
CA PRO A 158 4.50 1.73 17.01
C PRO A 158 4.88 0.60 16.02
N ARG A 159 4.05 -0.44 15.85
CA ARG A 159 4.43 -1.66 15.10
C ARG A 159 5.02 -1.39 13.71
N GLN A 160 4.36 -0.56 12.91
CA GLN A 160 4.79 -0.26 11.54
C GLN A 160 6.13 0.49 11.52
N LEU A 161 6.37 1.35 12.51
CA LEU A 161 7.64 2.06 12.67
C LEU A 161 8.76 1.10 13.06
N ILE A 162 8.48 0.16 13.97
CA ILE A 162 9.41 -0.91 14.35
C ILE A 162 9.78 -1.73 13.10
N GLN A 163 8.80 -2.19 12.31
CA GLN A 163 9.06 -2.97 11.09
C GLN A 163 9.90 -2.20 10.06
N ALA A 164 9.62 -0.90 9.88
CA ALA A 164 10.40 -0.06 8.98
C ALA A 164 11.85 0.15 9.47
N SER A 165 12.03 0.34 10.79
CA SER A 165 13.34 0.47 11.41
C SER A 165 14.14 -0.83 11.35
N GLU A 166 13.53 -1.97 11.68
CA GLU A 166 14.16 -3.28 11.62
C GLU A 166 14.54 -3.66 10.19
N LEU A 167 13.69 -3.34 9.20
CA LEU A 167 14.04 -3.53 7.79
C LEU A 167 15.23 -2.67 7.39
N LEU A 168 15.27 -1.39 7.79
CA LEU A 168 16.41 -0.53 7.52
C LEU A 168 17.70 -1.07 8.16
N THR A 169 17.62 -1.53 9.40
CA THR A 169 18.73 -2.22 10.08
C THR A 169 19.17 -3.44 9.28
N HIS A 170 18.25 -4.33 8.89
CA HIS A 170 18.55 -5.53 8.10
C HIS A 170 19.25 -5.21 6.77
N ILE A 171 18.81 -4.16 6.06
CA ILE A 171 19.47 -3.71 4.82
C ILE A 171 20.94 -3.38 5.08
N VAL A 172 21.25 -2.67 6.16
CA VAL A 172 22.62 -2.25 6.48
C VAL A 172 23.45 -3.40 7.05
N THR A 173 22.91 -4.16 8.00
CA THR A 173 23.68 -5.13 8.78
C THR A 173 23.79 -6.48 8.12
N ASN A 174 22.71 -6.95 7.46
CA ASN A 174 22.63 -8.31 6.91
C ASN A 174 22.85 -8.33 5.41
N LEU A 175 22.39 -7.30 4.69
CA LEU A 175 22.61 -7.19 3.25
C LEU A 175 23.84 -6.34 2.91
N HIS A 176 24.48 -5.73 3.90
CA HIS A 176 25.70 -4.93 3.74
C HIS A 176 25.56 -3.80 2.72
N ILE A 177 24.40 -3.16 2.68
CA ILE A 177 24.13 -2.01 1.81
C ILE A 177 24.31 -0.72 2.61
N ASP A 178 25.15 0.18 2.09
CA ASP A 178 25.39 1.48 2.70
C ASP A 178 24.12 2.33 2.78
N LEU A 179 23.93 3.02 3.91
CA LEU A 179 22.83 3.97 4.09
C LEU A 179 22.78 5.04 3.00
N SER A 180 23.94 5.45 2.48
CA SER A 180 24.05 6.44 1.39
C SER A 180 23.47 5.97 0.06
N SER A 181 23.25 4.66 -0.10
CA SER A 181 22.64 4.02 -1.28
C SER A 181 21.12 3.86 -1.15
N ILE A 182 20.55 4.17 0.02
CA ILE A 182 19.13 4.00 0.31
C ILE A 182 18.38 5.30 0.08
N ILE A 183 17.28 5.20 -0.66
CA ILE A 183 16.30 6.27 -0.87
C ILE A 183 15.04 5.85 -0.10
N LEU A 184 14.63 6.66 0.87
CA LEU A 184 13.38 6.42 1.58
C LEU A 184 12.21 7.02 0.81
N ALA A 185 11.16 6.24 0.57
CA ALA A 185 9.99 6.69 -0.17
C ALA A 185 8.69 6.07 0.38
N GLY A 186 7.59 6.80 0.22
CA GLY A 186 6.26 6.28 0.53
C GLY A 186 5.14 7.26 0.19
N ASP A 187 3.92 6.76 0.08
CA ASP A 187 2.72 7.55 -0.22
C ASP A 187 1.76 7.60 0.97
N SER A 188 1.05 8.72 1.17
CA SER A 188 0.02 8.85 2.21
C SER A 188 0.54 8.41 3.60
N ALA A 189 -0.04 7.35 4.20
CA ALA A 189 0.43 6.76 5.45
C ALA A 189 1.88 6.26 5.39
N GLY A 190 2.33 5.72 4.26
CA GLY A 190 3.74 5.32 4.07
C GLY A 190 4.69 6.52 3.93
N GLY A 191 4.20 7.65 3.40
CA GLY A 191 4.93 8.92 3.45
C GLY A 191 5.05 9.45 4.87
N ASN A 192 3.97 9.36 5.66
CA ASN A 192 4.01 9.65 7.09
C ASN A 192 4.98 8.71 7.83
N LEU A 193 4.95 7.40 7.55
CA LEU A 193 5.87 6.42 8.13
C LEU A 193 7.33 6.69 7.76
N SER A 194 7.58 7.14 6.54
CA SER A 194 8.92 7.57 6.09
C SER A 194 9.45 8.72 6.95
N LEU A 195 8.63 9.74 7.18
CA LEU A 195 8.99 10.85 8.06
C LEU A 195 9.14 10.42 9.52
N ALA A 196 8.27 9.52 9.99
CA ALA A 196 8.36 8.97 11.34
C ALA A 196 9.66 8.18 11.54
N LEU A 197 10.08 7.39 10.56
CA LEU A 197 11.35 6.67 10.58
C LEU A 197 12.54 7.64 10.65
N LEU A 198 12.58 8.67 9.80
CA LEU A 198 13.64 9.68 9.86
C LEU A 198 13.66 10.39 11.22
N SER A 199 12.49 10.74 11.76
CA SER A 199 12.36 11.36 13.07
C SER A 199 12.87 10.43 14.18
N HIS A 200 12.54 9.13 14.12
CA HIS A 200 13.02 8.12 15.07
C HIS A 200 14.54 7.94 15.01
N LEU A 201 15.13 7.96 13.81
CA LEU A 201 16.59 7.87 13.66
C LEU A 201 17.33 9.10 14.20
N ALA A 202 16.75 10.29 14.03
CA ALA A 202 17.32 11.54 14.55
C ALA A 202 17.07 11.71 16.07
N HIS A 203 15.91 11.25 16.53
CA HIS A 203 15.43 11.36 17.91
C HIS A 203 14.81 10.02 18.31
N PRO A 204 15.60 9.09 18.88
CA PRO A 204 15.10 7.77 19.23
C PRO A 204 13.89 7.84 20.16
N HIS A 205 12.76 7.30 19.70
CA HIS A 205 11.48 7.23 20.39
C HIS A 205 10.90 5.81 20.30
N PRO A 206 10.20 5.31 21.33
CA PRO A 206 9.75 3.92 21.39
C PRO A 206 8.76 3.51 20.28
#